data_AF-A0A944WFE5-F1
#
_entry.id   AF-A0A944WFE5-F1
#
_cell.length_a   1.000
_cell.length_b   1.000
_cell.length_c   1.000
_cell.angle_alpha   90.00
_cell.angle_beta   90.00
_cell.angle_gamma   90.00
#
_symmetry.space_group_name_H-M   'P 1'
#
loop_
_entity.id
_entity.type
_entity.pdbx_description
1 polymer ?
#
loop_
_entity_poly.entity_id
_entity_poly.type
_entity_poly.pdbx_seq_one_letter_code
_entity_poly.pdbx_strand_id
1 'polypeptide(L)'
;QIYSPLWQRGIQVHFALVGFFDIDGDGKSDRDKVKNIIRSAGGIIDAELSIEDTADPEKANLIRTGNVTVDTQYLVRGSTDAIVSIDRQTYNRFETRAKDYNVESITINSLLNYAGYKNTRDAVGLSRGFSNDDPKSLVKPVLKEPSKINQLRKPPTRGTDGAF
;
A
#
# COMPACT_ATOMS: atom_id res chain seq x y z
N GLN A 1 12.07 -16.54 -3.63
CA GLN A 1 12.49 -15.60 -4.70
C GLN A 1 11.57 -14.39 -4.62
N ILE A 2 12.11 -13.19 -4.39
CA ILE A 2 11.34 -11.94 -4.43
C ILE A 2 11.40 -11.45 -5.87
N TYR A 3 10.39 -11.76 -6.66
CA TYR A 3 10.18 -11.14 -7.96
C TYR A 3 9.38 -9.87 -7.68
N SER A 4 10.05 -8.73 -7.55
CA SER A 4 9.41 -7.42 -7.69
C SER A 4 9.67 -6.97 -9.12
N PRO A 5 8.69 -7.05 -10.05
CA PRO A 5 8.74 -6.24 -11.25
C PRO A 5 8.67 -4.80 -10.76
N LEU A 6 9.83 -4.14 -10.68
CA LEU A 6 9.89 -2.69 -10.62
C LEU A 6 9.10 -2.21 -11.84
N TRP A 7 8.08 -1.41 -11.57
CA TRP A 7 7.24 -0.75 -12.56
C TRP A 7 8.18 -0.13 -13.57
N GLN A 8 8.25 -0.74 -14.76
CA GLN A 8 9.24 -0.33 -15.74
C GLN A 8 8.89 1.11 -16.12
N ARG A 9 9.82 2.04 -15.82
CA ARG A 9 9.64 3.46 -16.15
C ARG A 9 9.29 3.57 -17.63
N GLY A 10 8.03 3.91 -17.93
CA GLY A 10 7.50 4.00 -19.30
C GLY A 10 6.23 3.20 -19.57
N ILE A 11 5.87 2.21 -18.75
CA ILE A 11 4.60 1.48 -18.87
C ILE A 11 3.64 1.97 -17.78
N GLN A 12 2.56 2.63 -18.19
CA GLN A 12 1.44 2.91 -17.29
C GLN A 12 0.68 1.62 -17.05
N VAL A 13 0.61 1.22 -15.80
CA VAL A 13 -0.13 0.03 -15.40
C VAL A 13 -1.43 0.47 -14.74
N HIS A 14 -2.49 -0.24 -15.07
CA HIS A 14 -3.85 0.11 -14.72
C HIS A 14 -4.38 -0.77 -13.59
N PHE A 15 -5.11 -0.14 -12.67
CA PHE A 15 -5.62 -0.76 -11.47
C PHE A 15 -7.12 -0.60 -11.30
N ALA A 16 -7.73 -1.63 -10.72
CA ALA A 16 -9.02 -1.55 -10.08
C ALA A 16 -8.87 -1.73 -8.56
N LEU A 17 -9.66 -0.99 -7.78
CA LEU A 17 -9.66 -1.06 -6.31
C LEU A 17 -10.99 -1.62 -5.81
N VAL A 18 -10.97 -2.66 -4.98
CA VAL A 18 -12.17 -3.20 -4.34
C VAL A 18 -11.97 -3.40 -2.84
N GLY A 19 -12.96 -3.03 -2.04
CA GLY A 19 -12.98 -3.31 -0.61
C GLY A 19 -12.69 -2.11 0.30
N PHE A 20 -12.61 -2.41 1.58
CA PHE A 20 -12.15 -1.51 2.63
C PHE A 20 -10.65 -1.72 2.83
N PHE A 21 -9.92 -0.62 2.94
CA PHE A 21 -8.46 -0.62 3.11
C PHE A 21 -8.15 -0.01 4.46
N ASP A 22 -7.53 -0.76 5.36
CA ASP A 22 -7.04 -0.25 6.64
C ASP A 22 -5.59 -0.72 6.78
N ILE A 23 -4.66 0.18 6.45
CA ILE A 23 -3.23 -0.14 6.40
C ILE A 23 -2.61 0.11 7.76
N ASP A 24 -3.03 1.15 8.48
CA ASP A 24 -2.49 1.47 9.80
C ASP A 24 -3.20 0.78 10.97
N GLY A 25 -4.37 0.19 10.75
CA GLY A 25 -5.14 -0.55 11.75
C GLY A 25 -5.98 0.35 12.64
N ASP A 26 -6.32 1.56 12.18
CA ASP A 26 -7.12 2.53 12.94
C ASP A 26 -8.63 2.35 12.75
N GLY A 27 -9.05 1.37 11.94
CA GLY A 27 -10.45 1.08 11.64
C GLY A 27 -11.08 2.07 10.65
N LYS A 28 -10.29 2.96 10.02
CA LYS A 28 -10.74 3.88 8.98
C LYS A 28 -10.19 3.50 7.62
N SER A 29 -10.85 4.03 6.59
CA SER A 29 -10.46 3.73 5.21
C SER A 29 -9.21 4.52 4.80
N ASP A 30 -8.10 3.83 4.65
CA ASP A 30 -6.83 4.29 4.08
C ASP A 30 -6.81 4.31 2.55
N ARG A 31 -7.98 4.27 1.92
CA ARG A 31 -8.12 4.23 0.46
C ARG A 31 -7.38 5.37 -0.24
N ASP A 32 -7.44 6.59 0.28
CA ASP A 32 -6.73 7.71 -0.34
C ASP A 32 -5.21 7.55 -0.27
N LYS A 33 -4.68 6.92 0.79
CA LYS A 33 -3.26 6.56 0.87
C LYS A 33 -2.91 5.55 -0.23
N VAL A 34 -3.73 4.50 -0.41
CA VAL A 34 -3.56 3.51 -1.51
C VAL A 34 -3.55 4.19 -2.88
N LYS A 35 -4.51 5.09 -3.13
CA LYS A 35 -4.61 5.82 -4.39
C LYS A 35 -3.37 6.67 -4.65
N ASN A 36 -2.87 7.33 -3.62
CA ASN A 36 -1.66 8.16 -3.71
C ASN A 36 -0.42 7.31 -3.99
N ILE A 37 -0.29 6.12 -3.37
CA ILE A 37 0.80 5.18 -3.64
C ILE A 37 0.79 4.76 -5.11
N ILE A 38 -0.37 4.32 -5.62
CA ILE A 38 -0.54 3.92 -7.03
C ILE A 38 -0.13 5.03 -7.98
N ARG A 39 -0.66 6.25 -7.76
CA ARG A 39 -0.38 7.40 -8.63
C ARG A 39 1.07 7.83 -8.55
N SER A 40 1.68 7.80 -7.36
CA SER A 40 3.09 8.15 -7.15
C SER A 40 4.04 7.16 -7.86
N ALA A 41 3.62 5.90 -8.00
CA ALA A 41 4.33 4.88 -8.75
C ALA A 41 4.09 4.96 -10.27
N GLY A 42 3.26 5.90 -10.75
CA GLY A 42 2.93 6.07 -12.17
C GLY A 42 1.80 5.18 -12.67
N GLY A 43 1.04 4.55 -11.76
CA GLY A 43 -0.14 3.76 -12.11
C GLY A 43 -1.41 4.59 -12.29
N ILE A 44 -2.37 4.03 -13.03
CA ILE A 44 -3.69 4.61 -13.30
C ILE A 44 -4.75 3.78 -12.57
N ILE A 45 -5.80 4.45 -12.06
CA ILE A 45 -6.92 3.78 -11.39
C ILE A 45 -8.14 3.93 -12.29
N ASP A 46 -8.56 2.83 -12.90
CA ASP A 46 -9.67 2.79 -13.85
C ASP A 46 -11.02 2.61 -13.16
N ALA A 47 -11.02 1.87 -12.05
CA ALA A 47 -12.23 1.43 -11.37
C ALA A 47 -12.07 1.37 -9.87
N GLU A 48 -13.13 1.71 -9.16
CA GLU A 48 -13.21 1.65 -7.71
C GLU A 48 -14.58 1.11 -7.30
N LEU A 49 -14.56 0.17 -6.35
CA LEU A 49 -15.73 -0.26 -5.60
C LEU A 49 -15.39 -0.18 -4.11
N SER A 50 -16.10 0.67 -3.38
CA SER A 50 -15.89 0.91 -1.96
C SER A 50 -17.21 1.04 -1.22
N ILE A 51 -17.10 1.21 0.09
CA ILE A 51 -18.20 1.56 0.97
C ILE A 51 -18.01 3.01 1.39
N GLU A 52 -19.11 3.73 1.57
CA GLU A 52 -19.12 5.04 2.19
C GLU A 52 -18.63 4.95 3.65
N ASP A 53 -17.70 5.83 4.02
CA ASP A 53 -17.21 5.92 5.40
C ASP A 53 -18.27 6.64 6.24
N THR A 54 -19.15 5.87 6.86
CA THR A 54 -20.23 6.35 7.72
C THR A 54 -20.13 5.71 9.10
N ALA A 55 -20.53 6.45 10.13
CA ALA A 55 -20.56 5.96 11.51
C ALA A 55 -21.57 4.82 11.72
N ASP A 56 -22.53 4.66 10.80
CA ASP A 56 -23.60 3.67 10.87
C ASP A 56 -23.47 2.66 9.72
N PRO A 57 -22.86 1.48 9.94
CA PRO A 57 -22.55 0.51 8.88
C PRO A 57 -23.80 -0.03 8.18
N GLU A 58 -24.98 0.03 8.83
CA GLU A 58 -26.24 -0.39 8.22
C GLU A 58 -26.78 0.59 7.17
N LYS A 59 -26.32 1.85 7.22
CA LYS A 59 -26.70 2.90 6.26
C LYS A 59 -25.61 3.15 5.22
N ALA A 60 -24.53 2.38 5.25
CA ALA A 60 -23.41 2.57 4.37
C ALA A 60 -23.79 2.17 2.94
N ASN A 61 -23.55 3.08 1.99
CA ASN A 61 -23.82 2.82 0.58
C ASN A 61 -22.57 2.34 -0.14
N LEU A 62 -22.76 1.56 -1.21
CA LEU A 62 -21.65 1.25 -2.12
C LEU A 62 -21.35 2.46 -3.01
N ILE A 63 -20.08 2.85 -3.03
CA ILE A 63 -19.56 3.86 -3.94
C ILE A 63 -18.83 3.13 -5.07
N ARG A 64 -19.30 3.33 -6.29
CA ARG A 64 -18.65 2.82 -7.49
C ARG A 64 -18.20 3.96 -8.38
N THR A 65 -16.92 3.95 -8.74
CA THR A 65 -16.33 4.92 -9.68
C THR A 65 -15.66 4.18 -10.82
N GLY A 66 -15.84 4.65 -12.05
CA GLY A 66 -15.21 4.05 -13.23
C GLY A 66 -15.67 2.61 -13.55
N ASN A 67 -14.92 1.92 -14.38
CA ASN A 67 -15.24 0.57 -14.87
C ASN A 67 -13.97 -0.25 -15.09
N VAL A 68 -14.01 -1.54 -14.77
CA VAL A 68 -12.93 -2.48 -15.12
C VAL A 68 -12.96 -2.69 -16.63
N THR A 69 -11.81 -2.58 -17.29
CA THR A 69 -11.67 -2.72 -18.75
C THR A 69 -10.63 -3.78 -19.10
N VAL A 70 -10.42 -4.04 -20.39
CA VAL A 70 -9.36 -4.92 -20.89
C VAL A 70 -7.96 -4.38 -20.62
N ASP A 71 -7.82 -3.08 -20.38
CA ASP A 71 -6.52 -2.46 -20.08
C ASP A 71 -6.16 -2.58 -18.60
N THR A 72 -7.14 -2.87 -17.74
CA THR A 72 -6.94 -3.04 -16.30
C THR A 72 -6.13 -4.31 -16.05
N GLN A 73 -4.97 -4.18 -15.39
CA GLN A 73 -4.04 -5.30 -15.18
C GLN A 73 -4.18 -5.91 -13.79
N TYR A 74 -4.39 -5.07 -12.79
CA TYR A 74 -4.39 -5.50 -11.39
C TYR A 74 -5.66 -5.09 -10.64
N LEU A 75 -6.21 -6.03 -9.87
CA LEU A 75 -7.29 -5.81 -8.92
C LEU A 75 -6.72 -5.80 -7.51
N VAL A 76 -6.64 -4.64 -6.88
CA VAL A 76 -6.21 -4.52 -5.49
C VAL A 76 -7.39 -4.81 -4.58
N ARG A 77 -7.28 -5.91 -3.81
CA ARG A 77 -8.35 -6.38 -2.93
C ARG A 77 -8.06 -6.04 -1.47
N GLY A 78 -8.97 -5.29 -0.85
CA GLY A 78 -9.07 -5.08 0.59
C GLY A 78 -10.09 -6.01 1.26
N SER A 79 -10.56 -5.65 2.46
CA SER A 79 -11.67 -6.38 3.10
C SER A 79 -12.97 -6.14 2.33
N THR A 80 -13.68 -7.20 1.98
CA THR A 80 -14.92 -7.11 1.18
C THR A 80 -16.16 -7.51 1.97
N ASP A 81 -16.01 -7.88 3.24
CA ASP A 81 -17.09 -8.42 4.08
C ASP A 81 -18.28 -7.45 4.14
N ALA A 82 -17.99 -6.18 4.42
CA ALA A 82 -19.00 -5.16 4.47
C ALA A 82 -19.63 -4.88 3.07
N ILE A 83 -18.85 -4.94 1.98
CA ILE A 83 -19.38 -4.75 0.61
C ILE A 83 -20.38 -5.87 0.28
N VAL A 84 -19.99 -7.11 0.56
CA VAL A 84 -20.79 -8.30 0.29
C VAL A 84 -22.07 -8.30 1.12
N SER A 85 -22.02 -7.74 2.34
CA SER A 85 -23.20 -7.61 3.20
C SER A 85 -24.22 -6.59 2.67
N ILE A 86 -23.75 -5.48 2.08
CA ILE A 86 -24.60 -4.41 1.56
C ILE A 86 -25.20 -4.82 0.20
N ASP A 87 -24.36 -5.16 -0.77
CA ASP A 87 -24.82 -5.57 -2.11
C ASP A 87 -23.82 -6.56 -2.74
N ARG A 88 -24.06 -7.83 -2.42
CA ARG A 88 -23.36 -8.98 -3.00
C ARG A 88 -23.45 -9.03 -4.52
N GLN A 89 -24.55 -8.60 -5.13
CA GLN A 89 -24.70 -8.70 -6.59
C GLN A 89 -23.77 -7.72 -7.30
N THR A 90 -23.66 -6.50 -6.81
CA THR A 90 -22.72 -5.52 -7.36
C THR A 90 -21.27 -5.97 -7.20
N TYR A 91 -20.92 -6.50 -6.03
CA TYR A 91 -19.60 -7.11 -5.81
C TYR A 91 -19.31 -8.24 -6.79
N ASN A 92 -20.23 -9.20 -6.92
CA ASN A 92 -20.05 -10.34 -7.83
C ASN A 92 -19.91 -9.89 -9.29
N ARG A 93 -20.69 -8.89 -9.74
CA ARG A 93 -20.53 -8.33 -11.09
C ARG A 93 -19.17 -7.67 -11.31
N PHE A 94 -18.64 -7.01 -10.29
CA PHE A 94 -17.31 -6.38 -10.35
C PHE A 94 -16.21 -7.45 -10.42
N GLU A 95 -16.29 -8.47 -9.57
CA GLU A 95 -15.42 -9.65 -9.57
C GLU A 95 -15.46 -10.42 -10.90
N THR A 96 -16.65 -10.68 -11.43
CA THR A 96 -16.80 -11.39 -12.71
C THR A 96 -16.16 -10.61 -13.85
N ARG A 97 -16.37 -9.29 -13.94
CA ARG A 97 -15.70 -8.46 -14.95
C ARG A 97 -14.18 -8.51 -14.85
N ALA A 98 -13.64 -8.46 -13.63
CA ALA A 98 -12.20 -8.60 -13.41
C ALA A 98 -11.68 -9.97 -13.90
N LYS A 99 -12.45 -11.04 -13.67
CA LYS A 99 -12.11 -12.38 -14.18
C LYS A 99 -12.20 -12.48 -15.69
N ASP A 100 -13.26 -11.93 -16.29
CA ASP A 100 -13.50 -11.96 -17.73
C ASP A 100 -12.37 -11.26 -18.51
N TYR A 101 -11.80 -10.20 -17.94
CA TYR A 101 -10.66 -9.47 -18.49
C TYR A 101 -9.29 -9.97 -18.00
N ASN A 102 -9.25 -11.11 -17.31
CA ASN A 102 -8.03 -11.72 -16.79
C ASN A 102 -7.18 -10.76 -15.93
N VAL A 103 -7.85 -9.92 -15.15
CA VAL A 103 -7.23 -8.98 -14.22
C VAL A 103 -6.62 -9.77 -13.05
N GLU A 104 -5.34 -9.55 -12.76
CA GLU A 104 -4.63 -10.24 -11.68
C GLU A 104 -5.02 -9.66 -10.32
N SER A 105 -5.54 -10.50 -9.42
CA SER A 105 -5.88 -10.06 -8.06
C SER A 105 -4.64 -10.01 -7.18
N ILE A 106 -4.36 -8.85 -6.59
CA ILE A 106 -3.23 -8.63 -5.69
C ILE A 106 -3.69 -8.06 -4.33
N THR A 107 -2.89 -8.27 -3.30
CA THR A 107 -3.12 -7.68 -1.98
C THR A 107 -2.48 -6.29 -1.89
N ILE A 108 -2.88 -5.52 -0.86
CA ILE A 108 -2.25 -4.23 -0.53
C ILE A 108 -0.75 -4.45 -0.28
N ASN A 109 -0.37 -5.49 0.43
CA ASN A 109 1.04 -5.78 0.70
C ASN A 109 1.84 -6.01 -0.59
N SER A 110 1.27 -6.74 -1.55
CA SER A 110 1.86 -6.91 -2.87
C SER A 110 2.02 -5.57 -3.57
N LEU A 111 0.99 -4.72 -3.57
CA LEU A 111 1.04 -3.36 -4.12
C LEU A 111 2.14 -2.51 -3.46
N LEU A 112 2.25 -2.54 -2.13
CA LEU A 112 3.27 -1.80 -1.38
C LEU A 112 4.68 -2.27 -1.74
N ASN A 113 4.88 -3.59 -1.78
CA ASN A 113 6.15 -4.19 -2.19
C ASN A 113 6.52 -3.81 -3.64
N TYR A 114 5.53 -3.72 -4.52
CA TYR A 114 5.73 -3.27 -5.90
C TYR A 114 6.07 -1.78 -5.99
N ALA A 115 5.42 -0.94 -5.18
CA ALA A 115 5.70 0.49 -5.10
C ALA A 115 7.00 0.83 -4.34
N GLY A 116 7.71 -0.18 -3.82
CA GLY A 116 8.97 -0.01 -3.08
C GLY A 116 8.78 0.42 -1.62
N TYR A 117 7.56 0.36 -1.09
CA TYR A 117 7.29 0.56 0.33
C TYR A 117 7.62 -0.73 1.09
N LYS A 118 8.53 -0.65 2.06
CA LYS A 118 8.76 -1.75 2.99
C LYS A 118 7.66 -1.76 4.04
N ASN A 119 6.88 -2.82 4.07
CA ASN A 119 5.95 -3.05 5.16
C ASN A 119 6.78 -3.45 6.40
N THR A 120 6.88 -2.58 7.40
CA THR A 120 7.58 -2.92 8.67
C THR A 120 6.81 -3.91 9.54
N ARG A 121 5.70 -4.49 9.03
CA ARG A 121 4.89 -5.52 9.69
C ARG A 121 5.18 -6.95 9.22
N ASP A 122 6.34 -7.22 8.63
CA ASP A 122 6.81 -8.60 8.50
C ASP A 122 7.39 -9.08 9.84
N ALA A 123 6.51 -9.41 10.79
CA ALA A 123 6.75 -10.42 11.84
C ALA A 123 5.63 -10.44 12.90
N VAL A 124 4.43 -10.97 12.59
CA VAL A 124 3.64 -11.69 13.62
C VAL A 124 2.80 -12.79 12.97
N GLY A 125 3.23 -14.04 13.14
CA GLY A 125 2.33 -15.11 13.56
C GLY A 125 1.55 -15.90 12.51
N LEU A 126 2.23 -16.69 11.67
CA LEU A 126 1.73 -18.05 11.39
C LEU A 126 2.01 -18.93 12.62
N SER A 127 1.31 -18.66 13.73
CA SER A 127 1.29 -19.55 14.88
C SER A 127 -0.05 -19.44 15.59
N ARG A 128 -0.86 -20.46 15.34
CA ARG A 128 -1.88 -21.03 16.22
C ARG A 128 -1.84 -20.46 17.65
N GLY A 129 -2.85 -19.69 18.03
CA GLY A 129 -3.11 -19.36 19.44
C GLY A 129 -3.57 -17.93 19.66
N PHE A 130 -4.81 -17.79 20.14
CA PHE A 130 -5.40 -16.58 20.74
C PHE A 130 -4.42 -15.85 21.66
N SER A 131 -4.33 -14.51 21.57
CA SER A 131 -4.23 -13.61 22.72
C SER A 131 -4.44 -12.16 22.32
N ASN A 132 -5.32 -11.50 23.07
CA ASN A 132 -5.57 -10.07 23.09
C ASN A 132 -4.35 -9.37 23.73
N ASP A 133 -3.82 -8.32 23.11
CA ASP A 133 -3.06 -7.27 23.81
C ASP A 133 -2.88 -6.02 22.90
N ASP A 134 -2.97 -4.85 23.53
CA ASP A 134 -3.29 -3.52 22.99
C ASP A 134 -2.46 -3.01 21.78
N PRO A 135 -3.07 -2.21 20.87
CA PRO A 135 -2.35 -1.65 19.72
C PRO A 135 -1.44 -0.46 20.13
N LYS A 136 -0.12 -0.66 20.02
CA LYS A 136 0.87 0.44 20.10
C LYS A 136 0.94 1.22 18.79
N SER A 137 0.85 2.54 18.89
CA SER A 137 0.82 3.53 17.80
C SER A 137 2.02 3.45 16.85
N LEU A 138 1.77 3.66 15.55
CA LEU A 138 2.79 3.70 14.50
C LEU A 138 3.62 4.98 14.58
N VAL A 139 4.94 4.83 14.75
CA VAL A 139 5.92 5.92 14.74
C VAL A 139 6.49 6.05 13.33
N LYS A 140 6.43 7.25 12.75
CA LYS A 140 7.10 7.58 11.48
C LYS A 140 8.60 7.27 11.61
N PRO A 141 9.25 6.65 10.60
CA PRO A 141 10.68 6.39 10.68
C PRO A 141 11.44 7.72 10.73
N VAL A 142 12.11 7.97 11.85
CA VAL A 142 13.10 9.04 11.96
C VAL A 142 14.26 8.65 11.04
N LEU A 143 14.55 9.50 10.06
CA LEU A 143 15.77 9.40 9.25
C LEU A 143 16.95 9.35 10.22
N LYS A 144 17.67 8.23 10.28
CA LYS A 144 18.95 8.19 10.98
C LYS A 144 19.87 9.20 10.31
N GLU A 145 20.36 10.16 11.09
CA GLU A 145 21.39 11.08 10.63
C GLU A 145 22.56 10.31 10.01
N PRO A 146 23.19 10.84 8.94
CA PRO A 146 24.33 10.19 8.31
C PRO A 146 25.44 9.98 9.34
N SER A 147 25.95 8.75 9.39
CA SER A 147 27.05 8.36 10.26
C SER A 147 28.29 9.22 9.97
N LYS A 148 28.80 9.93 10.99
CA LYS A 148 30.04 10.74 10.93
C LYS A 148 31.31 9.87 10.88
N ILE A 149 31.31 8.74 10.17
CA ILE A 149 32.48 7.84 10.06
C ILE A 149 33.37 8.21 8.87
N ASN A 150 32.87 9.01 7.92
CA ASN A 150 33.64 9.48 6.77
C ASN A 150 34.17 10.91 6.97
N GLN A 151 34.71 11.21 8.16
CA GLN A 151 35.55 12.39 8.31
C GLN A 151 36.88 12.12 7.63
N LEU A 152 37.07 12.76 6.47
CA LEU A 152 38.33 12.94 5.76
C LEU A 152 39.51 12.98 6.74
N ARG A 153 40.40 11.98 6.65
CA ARG A 153 41.73 12.07 7.26
C ARG A 153 42.44 13.25 6.60
N LYS A 154 42.55 14.38 7.31
CA LYS A 154 43.47 15.45 6.90
C LYS A 154 44.90 14.97 7.16
N PRO A 155 45.83 15.05 6.19
CA PRO A 155 47.23 14.74 6.46
C PRO A 155 47.80 15.75 7.48
N PRO A 156 48.77 15.37 8.31
CA PRO A 156 49.35 16.25 9.30
C PRO A 156 50.03 17.45 8.60
N THR A 157 49.64 18.66 8.99
CA THR A 157 50.31 19.90 8.61
C THR A 157 51.68 19.98 9.31
N ARG A 158 52.75 20.10 8.53
CA ARG A 158 54.11 20.39 9.02
C ARG A 158 54.09 21.78 9.66
N GLY A 159 54.23 21.86 10.98
CA GLY A 159 54.30 23.12 11.71
C GLY A 159 55.53 23.92 11.27
N THR A 160 55.29 25.08 10.66
CA THR A 160 56.21 26.19 10.59
C THR A 160 55.75 27.22 11.59
N ASP A 161 56.46 27.33 12.72
CA ASP A 161 56.71 28.58 13.44
C ASP A 161 57.90 28.36 14.37
N GLY A 162 58.98 29.07 14.10
CA GLY A 162 60.19 29.08 14.91
C GLY A 162 60.13 30.10 16.04
N ALA A 163 60.88 29.86 17.09
CA ALA A 163 61.64 30.83 17.88
C ALA A 163 62.27 30.13 19.09
N PHE A 164 63.59 29.90 19.05
CA PHE A 164 64.65 30.37 19.97
C PHE A 164 65.97 29.69 19.58
#